data_AF-A0A7Y6I8F3-F1
#
_entry.id   AF-A0A7Y6I8F3-F1
#
_cell.length_a   1.000
_cell.length_b   1.000
_cell.length_c   1.000
_cell.angle_alpha   90.00
_cell.angle_beta   90.00
_cell.angle_gamma   90.00
#
_symmetry.space_group_name_H-M   'P 1'
#
loop_
_entity.id
_entity.type
_entity.pdbx_description
1 polymer ?
#
loop_
_entity_poly.entity_id
_entity_poly.type
_entity_poly.pdbx_seq_one_letter_code
_entity_poly.pdbx_strand_id
1 'polypeptide(L)'
;MDDAGPVSLHGFLTPRHGHADALRTLLLDLVGPSREHAGSLQYHLHEQEDGRFFLYAVWRSQEDLDRHNATPLLRAFMAEPSAWPRSGAGGTGSPG
;
A
#
# COMPACT_ATOMS: atom_id res chain seq x y z
N MET A 1 22.38 -16.59 3.63
CA MET A 1 22.64 -15.15 3.43
C MET A 1 21.78 -14.80 2.24
N ASP A 2 20.55 -14.36 2.48
CA ASP A 2 19.57 -14.15 1.42
C ASP A 2 20.06 -13.00 0.53
N ASP A 3 20.56 -13.38 -0.64
CA ASP A 3 21.14 -12.55 -1.69
C ASP A 3 20.04 -11.90 -2.55
N ALA A 4 19.03 -11.33 -1.88
CA ALA A 4 18.03 -10.51 -2.53
C ALA A 4 18.24 -9.08 -2.05
N GLY A 5 18.71 -8.22 -2.96
CA GLY A 5 18.88 -6.79 -2.71
C GLY A 5 17.56 -6.09 -2.35
N PRO A 6 17.58 -4.75 -2.21
CA PRO A 6 16.41 -3.99 -1.80
C PRO A 6 15.16 -4.27 -2.63
N VAL A 7 14.01 -4.37 -1.96
CA VAL A 7 12.70 -4.61 -2.57
C VAL A 7 11.98 -3.28 -2.75
N SER A 8 11.44 -3.03 -3.94
CA SER A 8 10.64 -1.83 -4.21
C SER A 8 9.16 -2.18 -4.34
N LEU A 9 8.31 -1.43 -3.66
CA LEU A 9 6.85 -1.51 -3.73
C LEU A 9 6.28 -0.27 -4.42
N HIS A 10 5.37 -0.51 -5.36
CA HIS A 10 4.65 0.53 -6.10
C HIS A 10 3.16 0.28 -5.97
N GLY A 11 2.45 1.20 -5.33
CA GLY A 11 1.00 1.15 -5.13
C GLY A 11 0.29 2.26 -5.89
N PHE A 12 -0.78 1.92 -6.58
CA PHE A 12 -1.68 2.88 -7.23
C PHE A 12 -3.06 2.75 -6.60
N LEU A 13 -3.55 3.81 -5.97
CA LEU A 13 -4.82 3.79 -5.27
C LEU A 13 -5.76 4.84 -5.84
N THR A 14 -7.00 4.43 -6.12
CA THR A 14 -8.06 5.31 -6.59
C THR A 14 -9.15 5.35 -5.52
N PRO A 15 -9.52 6.52 -5.00
CA PRO A 15 -10.58 6.62 -4.01
C PRO A 15 -11.91 6.19 -4.62
N ARG A 16 -12.73 5.53 -3.79
CA ARG A 16 -14.14 5.34 -4.15
C ARG A 16 -14.85 6.69 -4.13
N HIS A 17 -15.90 6.81 -4.95
CA HIS A 17 -16.72 8.02 -4.99
C HIS A 17 -17.21 8.41 -3.58
N GLY A 18 -16.92 9.64 -3.15
CA GLY A 18 -17.26 10.15 -1.82
C GLY A 18 -16.30 9.75 -0.68
N HIS A 19 -15.21 9.03 -0.97
CA HIS A 19 -14.26 8.54 0.05
C HIS A 19 -12.83 9.10 -0.11
N ALA A 20 -12.63 10.17 -0.88
CA ALA A 20 -11.32 10.75 -1.12
C ALA A 20 -10.61 11.15 0.20
N ASP A 21 -11.28 11.92 1.06
CA ASP A 21 -10.71 12.37 2.34
C ASP A 21 -10.40 11.22 3.30
N ALA A 22 -11.26 10.19 3.30
CA ALA A 22 -11.06 9.01 4.12
C ALA A 22 -9.82 8.22 3.68
N LEU A 23 -9.69 7.96 2.37
CA LEU A 23 -8.50 7.29 1.82
C LEU A 23 -7.23 8.13 2.06
N ARG A 24 -7.31 9.45 1.86
CA ARG A 24 -6.21 10.38 2.10
C ARG A 24 -5.71 10.31 3.54
N THR A 25 -6.63 10.38 4.50
CA THR A 25 -6.30 10.32 5.94
C THR A 25 -5.61 9.00 6.26
N LEU A 26 -6.19 7.89 5.82
CA LEU A 26 -5.63 6.56 6.04
C LEU A 26 -4.22 6.40 5.46
N LEU A 27 -4.01 6.87 4.23
CA LEU A 27 -2.69 6.79 3.58
C LEU A 27 -1.66 7.69 4.26
N LEU A 28 -2.04 8.89 4.70
CA LEU A 28 -1.15 9.79 5.42
C LEU A 28 -0.74 9.24 6.80
N ASP A 29 -1.66 8.56 7.49
CA ASP A 29 -1.38 7.92 8.78
C ASP A 29 -0.34 6.80 8.66
N LEU A 30 -0.16 6.20 7.46
CA LEU A 30 0.89 5.21 7.21
C LEU A 30 2.28 5.85 7.05
N VAL A 31 2.38 7.11 6.61
CA VAL A 31 3.65 7.70 6.16
C VAL A 31 4.68 7.79 7.28
N GLY A 32 4.30 8.39 8.41
CA GLY A 32 5.21 8.58 9.56
C GLY A 32 5.74 7.24 10.08
N PRO A 33 4.85 6.34 10.55
CA PRO A 33 5.25 5.04 11.08
C PRO A 33 6.08 4.21 10.09
N SER A 34 5.70 4.21 8.81
CA SER A 34 6.40 3.39 7.80
C SER A 34 7.81 3.87 7.51
N ARG A 35 8.12 5.16 7.70
CA ARG A 35 9.48 5.70 7.59
C ARG A 35 10.36 5.32 8.77
N GLU A 36 9.77 5.07 9.93
CA GLU A 36 10.49 4.71 11.15
C GLU A 36 10.73 3.20 11.28
N HIS A 37 10.01 2.39 10.51
CA HIS A 37 10.20 0.94 10.52
C HIS A 37 11.60 0.52 10.08
N ALA A 38 12.19 -0.42 10.82
CA ALA A 38 13.48 -0.99 10.50
C ALA A 38 13.50 -1.56 9.06
N GLY A 39 14.48 -1.11 8.28
CA GLY A 39 14.64 -1.51 6.89
C GLY A 39 13.83 -0.71 5.88
N SER A 40 13.01 0.25 6.30
CA SER A 40 12.44 1.26 5.41
C SER A 40 13.55 2.19 4.91
N LEU A 41 13.83 2.15 3.61
CA LEU A 41 14.84 3.00 2.97
C LEU A 41 14.19 4.22 2.30
N GLN A 42 12.99 4.04 1.75
CA GLN A 42 12.18 5.10 1.17
C GLN A 42 10.70 4.83 1.42
N TYR A 43 9.93 5.89 1.65
CA TYR A 43 8.47 5.82 1.72
C TYR A 43 7.86 7.16 1.31
N HIS A 44 7.31 7.19 0.10
CA HIS A 44 6.80 8.38 -0.57
C HIS A 44 5.35 8.17 -0.98
N LEU A 45 4.50 9.09 -0.55
CA LEU A 45 3.09 9.15 -0.95
C LEU A 45 2.90 10.41 -1.79
N HIS A 46 2.35 10.24 -2.98
CA HIS A 46 2.01 11.31 -3.90
C HIS A 46 0.51 11.31 -4.16
N GLU A 47 -0.11 12.48 -4.07
CA GLU A 47 -1.51 12.72 -4.42
C GLU A 47 -1.56 13.42 -5.79
N GLN A 48 -2.43 12.96 -6.67
CA GLN A 48 -2.73 13.55 -7.97
C GLN A 48 -3.87 14.58 -7.81
N GLU A 49 -3.99 15.52 -8.76
CA GLU A 49 -5.07 16.53 -8.74
C GLU A 49 -6.48 15.92 -8.79
N ASP A 50 -6.62 14.72 -9.37
CA ASP A 50 -7.88 13.97 -9.46
C ASP A 50 -8.16 13.10 -8.22
N GLY A 51 -7.35 13.23 -7.17
CA GLY A 51 -7.51 12.50 -5.90
C GLY A 51 -6.96 11.08 -5.92
N ARG A 52 -6.34 10.61 -7.00
CA ARG A 52 -5.60 9.34 -7.00
C ARG A 52 -4.28 9.45 -6.25
N PHE A 53 -3.81 8.33 -5.73
CA PHE A 53 -2.54 8.25 -4.99
C PHE A 53 -1.56 7.29 -5.66
N PHE A 54 -0.28 7.65 -5.58
CA PHE A 54 0.84 6.78 -5.89
C PHE A 54 1.72 6.63 -4.64
N LEU A 55 1.93 5.39 -4.21
CA LEU A 55 2.83 5.02 -3.12
C LEU A 55 4.08 4.36 -3.72
N TYR A 56 5.25 4.87 -3.36
CA TYR A 56 6.53 4.26 -3.65
C TYR A 56 7.29 4.02 -2.35
N ALA A 57 7.68 2.78 -2.11
CA ALA A 57 8.49 2.41 -0.96
C ALA A 57 9.64 1.51 -1.36
N VAL A 58 10.77 1.63 -0.67
CA VAL A 58 11.93 0.74 -0.82
C VAL A 58 12.28 0.17 0.54
N TRP A 59 12.44 -1.13 0.58
CA TRP A 59 12.79 -1.90 1.77
C TRP A 59 14.13 -2.57 1.57
N ARG A 60 14.93 -2.64 2.64
CA ARG A 60 16.26 -3.25 2.61
C ARG A 60 16.21 -4.74 2.25
N SER A 61 15.15 -5.43 2.63
CA SER A 61 14.92 -6.85 2.29
C SER A 61 13.43 -7.18 2.25
N GLN A 62 13.10 -8.37 1.71
CA GLN A 62 11.73 -8.91 1.76
C GLN A 62 11.25 -9.09 3.21
N GLU A 63 12.12 -9.53 4.11
CA GLU A 63 11.76 -9.71 5.53
C GLU A 63 11.37 -8.39 6.21
N ASP A 64 12.07 -7.29 5.89
CA ASP A 64 11.72 -5.95 6.41
C ASP A 64 10.34 -5.51 5.89
N LEU A 65 10.04 -5.76 4.60
CA LEU A 65 8.73 -5.51 4.02
C LEU A 65 7.64 -6.40 4.65
N ASP A 66 7.91 -7.68 4.89
CA ASP A 66 6.95 -8.59 5.51
C ASP A 66 6.62 -8.20 6.94
N ARG A 67 7.63 -7.75 7.71
CA ARG A 67 7.44 -7.18 9.05
C ARG A 67 6.56 -5.92 9.01
N HIS A 68 6.81 -5.02 8.07
CA HIS A 68 5.94 -3.86 7.85
C HIS A 68 4.50 -4.29 7.52
N ASN A 69 4.33 -5.26 6.63
CA ASN A 69 3.02 -5.76 6.21
C ASN A 69 2.26 -6.47 7.33
N ALA A 70 2.97 -6.98 8.33
CA ALA A 70 2.37 -7.63 9.49
C ALA A 70 1.83 -6.65 10.54
N THR A 71 2.14 -5.36 10.45
CA THR A 71 1.74 -4.36 11.45
C THR A 71 0.22 -4.23 11.57
N PRO A 72 -0.34 -4.01 12.78
CA PRO A 72 -1.78 -3.83 12.96
C PRO A 72 -2.35 -2.68 12.14
N LEU A 73 -1.61 -1.57 12.04
CA LEU A 73 -2.01 -0.40 11.27
C LEU A 73 -2.18 -0.74 9.78
N LEU A 74 -1.23 -1.44 9.16
CA LEU A 74 -1.36 -1.80 7.75
C LEU A 74 -2.43 -2.87 7.53
N ARG A 75 -2.61 -3.82 8.46
CA ARG A 75 -3.71 -4.79 8.39
C ARG A 75 -5.08 -4.11 8.48
N ALA A 76 -5.23 -3.12 9.35
CA ALA A 76 -6.46 -2.32 9.45
C ALA A 76 -6.72 -1.55 8.16
N PHE A 77 -5.68 -0.92 7.59
CA PHE A 77 -5.75 -0.26 6.28
C PHE A 77 -6.19 -1.21 5.17
N MET A 78 -5.60 -2.40 5.07
CA MET A 78 -5.96 -3.40 4.03
C MET A 78 -7.39 -3.95 4.18
N ALA A 79 -7.95 -3.91 5.38
CA ALA A 79 -9.33 -4.30 5.64
C ALA A 79 -10.35 -3.20 5.29
N GLU A 80 -9.89 -1.98 5.02
CA GLU A 80 -10.77 -0.83 4.90
C GLU A 80 -11.47 -0.78 3.52
N PRO A 81 -12.83 -0.88 3.45
CA PRO A 81 -13.55 -1.02 2.19
C PRO A 81 -13.53 0.21 1.27
N SER A 82 -13.07 1.35 1.79
CA SER A 82 -12.93 2.60 1.03
C SER A 82 -11.72 2.58 0.09
N ALA A 83 -10.73 1.72 0.35
CA ALA A 83 -9.47 1.66 -0.39
C ALA A 83 -9.49 0.71 -1.61
N TRP A 84 -10.45 -0.22 -1.68
CA TRP A 84 -10.56 -1.19 -2.78
C TRP A 84 -11.90 -1.05 -3.52
N PRO A 85 -11.92 -0.94 -4.86
CA PRO A 85 -13.16 -1.12 -5.59
C PRO A 85 -13.63 -2.56 -5.33
N ARG A 86 -14.83 -2.78 -4.79
CA ARG A 86 -15.40 -4.14 -4.70
C ARG A 86 -15.33 -4.73 -6.11
N SER A 87 -14.41 -5.65 -6.35
CA SER A 87 -14.39 -6.38 -7.60
C SER A 87 -15.75 -7.05 -7.70
N GLY A 88 -16.50 -6.76 -8.76
CA GLY A 88 -17.35 -7.79 -9.33
C GLY A 88 -16.49 -9.05 -9.43
N ALA A 89 -17.02 -10.18 -8.99
CA ALA A 89 -16.42 -11.47 -9.20
C ALA A 89 -16.25 -11.68 -10.72
N GLY A 90 -15.09 -11.28 -11.25
CA GLY A 90 -14.65 -11.63 -12.59
C GLY A 90 -14.13 -13.05 -12.49
N GLY A 91 -15.00 -14.02 -12.80
CA GLY A 91 -14.64 -15.42 -12.86
C GLY A 91 -13.44 -15.62 -13.78
N THR A 92 -12.45 -16.34 -13.29
CA THR A 92 -11.48 -16.99 -14.16
C THR A 92 -12.22 -18.08 -14.91
N GLY A 93 -12.69 -17.75 -16.13
CA GLY A 93 -12.91 -18.76 -17.14
C GLY A 93 -11.57 -19.42 -17.43
N SER A 94 -11.48 -20.73 -17.22
CA SER A 94 -10.39 -21.55 -17.75
C SER A 94 -10.38 -21.46 -19.27
N PRO A 95 -9.23 -21.29 -19.93
CA PRO A 95 -9.10 -21.66 -21.32
C PRO A 95 -8.78 -23.15 -21.44
N GLY A 96 -9.50 -23.78 -22.38
CA GLY A 96 -9.19 -24.98 -23.19
C GLY A 96 -8.13 -25.97 -22.73
#